data_AF-A0A958VQ03-F1
#
_entry.id   AF-A0A958VQ03-F1
#
_cell.length_a   1.000
_cell.length_b   1.000
_cell.length_c   1.000
_cell.angle_alpha   90.00
_cell.angle_beta   90.00
_cell.angle_gamma   90.00
#
_symmetry.space_group_name_H-M   'P 1'
#
loop_
_entity.id
_entity.type
_entity.pdbx_description
1 polymer ?
#
loop_
_entity_poly.entity_id
_entity_poly.type
_entity_poly.pdbx_seq_one_letter_code
_entity_poly.pdbx_strand_id
1 'polypeptide(L)' 'MKRTLKDYLIIFFKGIAMGAADVVPGVSGGTIAFISGIY' A
#
# COMPACT_ATOMS: atom_id res chain seq x y z
N MET A 1 9.02 -15.11 10.32
CA MET A 1 9.53 -13.77 10.68
C MET A 1 8.50 -13.07 11.55
N LYS A 2 8.88 -12.58 12.73
CA LYS A 2 7.98 -11.71 13.52
C LYS A 2 7.98 -10.33 12.85
N ARG A 3 6.80 -9.87 12.43
CA ARG A 3 6.64 -8.47 11.98
C ARG A 3 6.82 -7.55 13.18
N THR A 4 7.55 -6.46 12.96
CA THR A 4 7.77 -5.42 13.95
C THR A 4 6.71 -4.33 13.80
N LEU A 5 6.58 -3.45 14.82
CA LEU A 5 5.69 -2.29 14.74
C LEU A 5 6.00 -1.40 13.53
N LYS A 6 7.29 -1.28 13.17
CA LYS A 6 7.74 -0.54 11.99
C LYS A 6 7.18 -1.14 10.70
N ASP A 7 7.14 -2.47 10.60
CA ASP A 7 6.58 -3.16 9.42
C ASP A 7 5.09 -2.89 9.28
N TYR A 8 4.35 -2.91 10.40
CA TYR A 8 2.93 -2.57 10.41
C TYR A 8 2.67 -1.11 10.03
N LEU A 9 3.48 -0.17 10.51
CA LEU A 9 3.40 1.23 10.10
C LEU A 9 3.65 1.38 8.59
N ILE A 10 4.67 0.70 8.05
CA ILE A 10 4.96 0.73 6.60
C ILE A 10 3.78 0.16 5.79
N ILE A 11 3.22 -0.97 6.19
CA ILE A 11 2.05 -1.57 5.53
C ILE A 11 0.84 -0.63 5.59
N PHE A 12 0.61 0.00 6.75
CA PHE A 12 -0.48 0.96 6.94
C PHE A 12 -0.37 2.14 5.96
N PHE A 13 0.80 2.77 5.83
CA PHE A 13 1.00 3.87 4.88
C PHE A 13 0.88 3.44 3.42
N LYS A 14 1.33 2.23 3.07
CA LYS A 14 1.11 1.68 1.72
C LYS A 14 -0.38 1.48 1.44
N GLY A 15 -1.16 1.02 2.41
CA GLY A 15 -2.61 0.90 2.31
C GLY A 15 -3.29 2.27 2.11
N ILE A 16 -2.83 3.32 2.80
CA ILE A 16 -3.30 4.69 2.56
C ILE A 16 -3.00 5.13 1.13
N ALA A 17 -1.78 4.88 0.63
CA ALA A 17 -1.41 5.25 -0.74
C ALA A 17 -2.25 4.51 -1.80
N MET A 18 -2.59 3.24 -1.54
CA MET A 18 -3.50 2.48 -2.40
C MET A 18 -4.92 3.04 -2.38
N GLY A 19 -5.47 3.37 -1.20
CA GLY A 19 -6.81 3.97 -1.11
C GLY A 19 -6.87 5.39 -1.69
N ALA A 20 -5.78 6.16 -1.60
CA ALA A 20 -5.68 7.46 -2.24
C ALA A 20 -5.69 7.36 -3.78
N ALA A 21 -5.22 6.25 -4.35
CA ALA A 21 -5.29 6.02 -5.78
C ALA A 21 -6.72 5.87 -6.30
N ASP A 22 -7.65 5.35 -5.49
CA ASP A 22 -9.07 5.22 -5.88
C ASP A 22 -9.75 6.58 -6.10
N VAL A 23 -9.17 7.67 -5.58
CA VAL A 23 -9.66 9.05 -5.77
C VAL A 23 -9.19 9.63 -7.12
N VAL A 24 -8.15 9.07 -7.74
CA VAL A 24 -7.57 9.59 -8.98
C VAL A 24 -8.01 8.74 -10.17
N PRO A 25 -8.83 9.28 -11.11
CA PRO A 25 -9.28 8.53 -12.27
C PRO A 25 -8.11 7.97 -13.09
N GLY A 26 -8.16 6.67 -13.37
CA GLY A 26 -7.13 5.98 -14.15
C GLY A 26 -5.91 5.51 -13.35
N VAL A 27 -5.85 5.73 -12.03
CA VAL A 27 -4.80 5.15 -11.16
C VAL A 27 -5.31 3.87 -10.51
N SER A 28 -4.52 2.79 -10.59
CA SER A 28 -4.87 1.49 -10.00
C SER A 28 -4.17 1.27 -8.67
N GLY A 29 -4.94 1.14 -7.58
CA GLY A 29 -4.42 0.74 -6.27
C GLY A 29 -3.72 -0.64 -6.31
N GLY A 30 -4.17 -1.55 -7.18
CA GLY A 30 -3.54 -2.86 -7.38
C GLY A 30 -2.13 -2.78 -7.94
N THR A 31 -1.87 -1.83 -8.85
CA THR A 31 -0.52 -1.58 -9.37
C THR A 31 0.41 -1.08 -8.27
N ILE A 32 -0.08 -0.20 -7.38
CA ILE A 32 0.68 0.30 -6.23
C ILE A 32 1.00 -0.83 -5.26
N ALA A 33 0.05 -1.73 -4.98
CA ALA A 33 0.28 -2.91 -4.14
C ALA A 33 1.41 -3.80 -4.69
N PHE A 34 1.39 -4.04 -6.02
CA PHE A 34 2.38 -4.86 -6.72
C PHE A 34 3.78 -4.24 -6.68
N ILE A 35 3.94 -2.99 -7.12
CA ILE A 35 5.27 -2.33 -7.13
C ILE A 35 5.82 -2.09 -5.72
N SER A 36 4.95 -1.95 -4.72
CA SER A 36 5.37 -1.79 -3.32
C SER A 36 5.58 -3.12 -2.59
N GLY A 37 5.36 -4.26 -3.25
CA GLY A 37 5.64 -5.60 -2.72
C GLY A 37 4.75 -6.01 -1.54
N ILE A 38 3.50 -5.54 -1.52
CA ILE A 38 2.49 -5.94 -0.51
C ILE A 38 1.31 -6.71 -1.09
N TYR A 39 1.35 -7.02 -2.40
CA TYR A 39 0.44 -7.95 -3.05
C TYR A 39 0.82 -9.41 -2.75
#